data_AF-A0A6N0DQR5-F1
#
_entry.id   AF-A0A6N0DQR5-F1
#
_cell.length_a   1.000
_cell.length_b   1.000
_cell.length_c   1.000
_cell.angle_alpha   90.00
_cell.angle_beta   90.00
_cell.angle_gamma   90.00
#
_symmetry.space_group_name_H-M   'P 1'
#
loop_
_entity.id
_entity.type
_entity.pdbx_description
1 polymer ?
#
loop_
_entity_poly.entity_id
_entity_poly.type
_entity_poly.pdbx_seq_one_letter_code
_entity_poly.pdbx_strand_id
1 'polypeptide(L)'
;MSREFYRARLSKWQKLYTTLAAKRKPGSSAAIHFASFSSLCRDLLDQYGPEPPPKKRAQKAFASVRLVYPMFPDSVTHRLHFLEGPGARRKRAIELAAYSAFLSRQTSGTGRVLVSVGTSQDDVRLFERLVETIGEGLFGDPAKSGFDAERKSDQPPSNTATPLERVWRDNSRARGYSWQARALGDQFRSVDGEGLPEDLPDLESGGPWDPDSKWQQVLDLTETNRLFDAMDLVDAIPGGDREALLDEVIYLKFLTDREVRADDVRLIARKHAAASLISGRLLEEFDTFIGYLDQELQDDPPDLSKLTRYDPGYGQEMIPVQPPASDWQAYRAYQAQFTNSSAPRGRIFAVNIDVGFNNIERMLAGHMVLAEDAFRRDRSIPEIGASGWVSELALLDLIRAVWPNAKHQWRPWFLGRQSIDIYVPEIDLAVEYQGQQHYEPVAMFGGEEGLKNVQLRDERKRLLLGANKVRLLEWRYDTIISREALVLKLAEMGILLPTSE
;
A
#
# COMPACT_ATOMS: atom_id res chain seq x y z
N MET A 1 -17.09 16.18 -20.33
CA MET A 1 -16.04 16.65 -19.40
C MET A 1 -16.62 17.77 -18.55
N SER A 2 -16.53 17.68 -17.21
CA SER A 2 -17.22 18.59 -16.28
C SER A 2 -16.62 20.01 -16.27
N ARG A 3 -17.44 21.01 -15.91
CA ARG A 3 -17.06 22.43 -15.76
C ARG A 3 -15.88 22.64 -14.80
N GLU A 4 -15.77 21.79 -13.77
CA GLU A 4 -14.68 21.79 -12.78
C GLU A 4 -13.32 21.45 -13.40
N PHE A 5 -13.28 20.45 -14.30
CA PHE A 5 -12.03 20.01 -14.94
C PHE A 5 -11.42 21.12 -15.82
N TYR A 6 -12.25 21.89 -16.51
CA TYR A 6 -11.80 23.03 -17.31
C TYR A 6 -11.31 24.20 -16.45
N ARG A 7 -11.99 24.49 -15.32
CA ARG A 7 -11.57 25.57 -14.40
C ARG A 7 -10.21 25.29 -13.75
N ALA A 8 -9.98 24.06 -13.28
CA ALA A 8 -8.70 23.66 -12.68
C ALA A 8 -7.54 23.82 -13.68
N ARG A 9 -7.77 23.42 -14.94
CA ARG A 9 -6.80 23.56 -16.02
C ARG A 9 -6.52 25.03 -16.37
N LEU A 10 -7.56 25.87 -16.43
CA LEU A 10 -7.45 27.32 -16.65
C LEU A 10 -6.70 28.03 -15.51
N SER A 11 -6.95 27.67 -14.25
CA SER A 11 -6.21 28.24 -13.10
C SER A 11 -4.73 27.86 -13.12
N LYS A 12 -4.43 26.60 -13.46
CA LYS A 12 -3.04 26.13 -13.64
C LYS A 12 -2.33 26.90 -14.77
N TRP A 13 -3.01 27.08 -15.90
CA TRP A 13 -2.47 27.82 -17.05
C TRP A 13 -2.29 29.31 -16.75
N GLN A 14 -3.24 29.95 -16.07
CA GLN A 14 -3.11 31.34 -15.64
C GLN A 14 -1.84 31.55 -14.79
N LYS A 15 -1.63 30.71 -13.78
CA LYS A 15 -0.43 30.76 -12.92
C LYS A 15 0.84 30.54 -13.73
N LEU A 16 0.85 29.52 -14.60
CA LEU A 16 1.98 29.21 -15.47
C LEU A 16 2.35 30.41 -16.36
N TYR A 17 1.38 30.99 -17.06
CA TYR A 17 1.61 32.13 -17.96
C TYR A 17 2.02 33.39 -17.19
N THR A 18 1.49 33.61 -15.98
CA THR A 18 1.94 34.70 -15.10
C THR A 18 3.43 34.53 -14.74
N THR A 19 3.84 33.32 -14.35
CA THR A 19 5.25 33.02 -14.05
C THR A 19 6.14 33.14 -15.29
N LEU A 20 5.68 32.68 -16.45
CA LEU A 20 6.43 32.79 -17.70
C LEU A 20 6.60 34.25 -18.12
N ALA A 21 5.58 35.10 -17.98
CA ALA A 21 5.68 36.53 -18.26
C ALA A 21 6.71 37.21 -17.34
N ALA A 22 6.68 36.92 -16.03
CA ALA A 22 7.59 37.50 -15.04
C ALA A 22 9.06 37.09 -15.25
N LYS A 23 9.32 35.92 -15.85
CA LYS A 23 10.68 35.44 -16.18
C LYS A 23 11.27 36.09 -17.45
N ARG A 24 10.51 36.93 -18.18
CA ARG A 24 10.98 37.60 -19.40
C ARG A 24 11.31 39.05 -19.13
N LYS A 25 12.15 39.64 -19.99
CA LYS A 25 12.48 41.07 -19.91
C LYS A 25 11.19 41.89 -20.01
N PRO A 26 10.94 42.83 -19.07
CA PRO A 26 9.76 43.68 -19.11
C PRO A 26 9.62 44.39 -20.47
N GLY A 27 8.42 44.37 -21.05
CA GLY A 27 8.12 44.97 -22.34
C GLY A 27 8.58 44.17 -23.57
N SER A 28 9.22 43.00 -23.42
CA SER A 28 9.52 42.12 -24.55
C SER A 28 8.24 41.53 -25.17
N SER A 29 8.29 41.21 -26.46
CA SER A 29 7.18 40.55 -27.17
C SER A 29 6.72 39.26 -26.48
N ALA A 30 7.67 38.47 -25.97
CA ALA A 30 7.37 37.25 -25.21
C ALA A 30 6.71 37.54 -23.85
N ALA A 31 7.13 38.59 -23.14
CA ALA A 31 6.48 38.99 -21.88
C ALA A 31 5.03 39.43 -22.12
N ILE A 32 4.81 40.24 -23.17
CA ILE A 32 3.47 40.71 -23.57
C ILE A 32 2.58 39.53 -23.96
N HIS A 33 3.11 38.60 -24.77
CA HIS A 33 2.37 37.41 -25.20
C HIS A 33 1.88 36.54 -24.04
N PHE A 34 2.76 36.18 -23.09
CA PHE A 34 2.36 35.38 -21.93
C PHE A 34 1.44 36.16 -20.98
N ALA A 35 1.61 37.48 -20.85
CA ALA A 35 0.69 38.31 -20.09
C ALA A 35 -0.72 38.30 -20.70
N SER A 36 -0.84 38.38 -22.02
CA SER A 36 -2.13 38.27 -22.73
C SER A 36 -2.78 36.90 -22.52
N PHE A 37 -2.03 35.80 -22.58
CA PHE A 37 -2.57 34.47 -22.28
C PHE A 37 -3.01 34.31 -20.83
N SER A 38 -2.26 34.88 -19.88
CA SER A 38 -2.67 34.91 -18.48
C SER A 38 -3.95 35.73 -18.29
N SER A 39 -4.11 36.84 -19.01
CA SER A 39 -5.33 37.66 -18.99
C SER A 39 -6.51 36.87 -19.53
N LEU A 40 -6.36 36.22 -20.69
CA LEU A 40 -7.41 35.40 -21.29
C LEU A 40 -7.86 34.27 -20.36
N CYS A 41 -6.91 33.60 -19.68
CA CYS A 41 -7.26 32.57 -18.69
C CYS A 41 -8.05 33.16 -17.52
N ARG A 42 -7.73 34.39 -17.09
CA ARG A 42 -8.46 35.10 -16.03
C ARG A 42 -9.88 35.47 -16.47
N ASP A 43 -10.04 36.03 -17.66
CA ASP A 43 -11.34 36.41 -18.21
C ASP A 43 -12.27 35.19 -18.36
N LEU A 44 -11.70 34.05 -18.81
CA LEU A 44 -12.43 32.79 -18.85
C LEU A 44 -12.80 32.31 -17.45
N LEU A 45 -11.89 32.36 -16.47
CA LEU A 45 -12.18 31.99 -15.08
C LEU A 45 -13.31 32.84 -14.48
N ASP A 46 -13.39 34.13 -14.82
CA ASP A 46 -14.46 35.02 -14.37
C ASP A 46 -15.81 34.63 -15.00
N GLN A 47 -15.83 34.28 -16.29
CA GLN A 47 -17.02 33.73 -16.96
C GLN A 47 -17.49 32.40 -16.35
N TYR A 48 -16.56 31.56 -15.90
CA TYR A 48 -16.88 30.27 -15.28
C TYR A 48 -17.41 30.38 -13.84
N GLY A 49 -17.32 31.54 -13.18
CA GLY A 49 -17.82 31.77 -11.81
C GLY A 49 -17.01 31.07 -10.70
N PRO A 50 -17.29 31.36 -9.41
CA PRO A 50 -16.53 30.79 -8.29
C PRO A 50 -16.69 29.27 -8.18
N GLU A 51 -15.65 28.60 -7.65
CA GLU A 51 -15.68 27.16 -7.40
C GLU A 51 -16.51 26.89 -6.13
N PRO A 52 -17.40 25.87 -6.13
CA PRO A 52 -17.99 25.41 -4.88
C PRO A 52 -16.86 24.96 -3.94
N PRO A 53 -16.93 25.26 -2.64
CA PRO A 53 -15.87 24.87 -1.71
C PRO A 53 -15.65 23.35 -1.78
N PRO A 54 -14.39 22.88 -1.67
CA PRO A 54 -14.11 21.45 -1.69
C PRO A 54 -14.96 20.77 -0.62
N LYS A 55 -15.76 19.78 -1.02
CA LYS A 55 -16.53 18.95 -0.09
C LYS A 55 -15.55 18.30 0.86
N LYS A 56 -15.47 18.81 2.09
CA LYS A 56 -14.72 18.17 3.16
C LYS A 56 -15.35 16.80 3.36
N ARG A 57 -14.61 15.74 3.04
CA ARG A 57 -15.01 14.36 3.32
C ARG A 57 -15.39 14.30 4.79
N ALA A 58 -16.60 13.84 5.08
CA ALA A 58 -17.04 13.67 6.46
C ALA A 58 -16.01 12.79 7.19
N GLN A 59 -15.46 13.27 8.32
CA GLN A 59 -14.58 12.46 9.13
C GLN A 59 -15.38 11.22 9.55
N LYS A 60 -14.94 10.03 9.13
CA LYS A 60 -15.52 8.79 9.62
C LYS A 60 -15.30 8.74 11.13
N ALA A 61 -16.40 8.73 11.89
CA ALA A 61 -16.37 8.53 13.33
C ALA A 61 -15.99 7.07 13.58
N PHE A 62 -14.78 6.84 14.08
CA PHE A 62 -14.35 5.56 14.63
C PHE A 62 -14.16 5.74 16.13
N ALA A 63 -14.41 4.68 16.91
CA ALA A 63 -14.03 4.67 18.32
C ALA A 63 -12.50 4.77 18.39
N SER A 64 -11.97 5.92 18.82
CA SER A 64 -10.54 6.13 18.92
C SER A 64 -9.96 5.22 20.00
N VAL A 65 -8.98 4.40 19.64
CA VAL A 65 -8.30 3.53 20.60
C VAL A 65 -7.13 4.31 21.19
N ARG A 66 -7.06 4.42 22.51
CA ARG A 66 -5.97 5.13 23.20
C ARG A 66 -4.60 4.58 22.77
N LEU A 67 -3.73 5.44 22.28
CA LEU A 67 -2.33 5.08 22.04
C LEU A 67 -1.60 4.91 23.37
N VAL A 68 -1.02 3.74 23.59
CA VAL A 68 -0.19 3.46 24.76
C VAL A 68 1.27 3.41 24.30
N TYR A 69 2.16 4.11 24.99
CA TYR A 69 3.59 3.95 24.70
C TYR A 69 4.09 2.67 25.37
N PRO A 70 4.77 1.75 24.64
CA PRO A 70 5.23 0.49 25.21
C PRO A 70 6.20 0.68 26.39
N MET A 71 6.08 -0.20 27.39
CA MET A 71 7.05 -0.29 28.47
C MET A 71 8.25 -1.11 28.00
N PHE A 72 9.24 -0.43 27.43
CA PHE A 72 10.50 -1.06 27.00
C PHE A 72 11.35 -1.46 28.22
N PRO A 73 11.95 -2.67 28.24
CA PRO A 73 12.95 -3.06 29.23
C PRO A 73 14.18 -2.14 29.22
N ASP A 74 14.91 -2.09 30.33
CA ASP A 74 16.14 -1.26 30.45
C ASP A 74 17.25 -1.70 29.49
N SER A 75 17.23 -2.96 29.03
CA SER A 75 18.16 -3.47 28.01
C SER A 75 17.89 -2.94 26.60
N VAL A 76 16.74 -2.31 26.35
CA VAL A 76 16.38 -1.76 25.04
C VAL A 76 16.90 -0.34 24.90
N THR A 77 17.89 -0.20 24.02
CA THR A 77 18.56 1.06 23.69
C THR A 77 18.00 1.69 22.41
N HIS A 78 17.60 0.88 21.44
CA HIS A 78 17.11 1.35 20.14
C HIS A 78 15.64 1.00 19.97
N ARG A 79 14.84 1.96 19.46
CA ARG A 79 13.38 1.85 19.42
C ARG A 79 12.85 2.31 18.09
N LEU A 80 11.87 1.58 17.60
CA LEU A 80 11.26 1.87 16.31
C LEU A 80 9.78 1.46 16.29
N HIS A 81 8.96 2.26 15.61
CA HIS A 81 7.53 2.03 15.50
C HIS A 81 7.06 2.13 14.05
N PHE A 82 6.21 1.20 13.62
CA PHE A 82 5.64 1.23 12.28
C PHE A 82 4.29 0.51 12.21
N LEU A 83 3.47 0.85 11.23
CA LEU A 83 2.19 0.18 10.99
C LEU A 83 2.38 -1.08 10.14
N GLU A 84 1.71 -2.17 10.50
CA GLU A 84 1.58 -3.33 9.64
C GLU A 84 0.88 -2.94 8.32
N GLY A 85 1.22 -3.65 7.25
CA GLY A 85 0.62 -3.42 5.95
C GLY A 85 0.95 -4.54 4.96
N PRO A 86 0.19 -4.66 3.87
CA PRO A 86 0.33 -5.76 2.92
C PRO A 86 1.58 -5.64 2.02
N GLY A 87 2.27 -4.49 2.02
CA GLY A 87 3.46 -4.30 1.20
C GLY A 87 4.64 -5.17 1.65
N ALA A 88 5.42 -5.69 0.70
CA ALA A 88 6.56 -6.59 0.95
C ALA A 88 7.53 -6.04 2.00
N ARG A 89 7.89 -4.74 1.92
CA ARG A 89 8.71 -4.05 2.92
C ARG A 89 8.14 -4.13 4.34
N ARG A 90 6.81 -4.05 4.49
CA ARG A 90 6.15 -4.16 5.79
C ARG A 90 6.13 -5.58 6.31
N LYS A 91 5.83 -6.56 5.45
CA LYS A 91 5.89 -7.98 5.81
C LYS A 91 7.29 -8.37 6.29
N ARG A 92 8.33 -7.99 5.54
CA ARG A 92 9.73 -8.24 5.93
C ARG A 92 10.12 -7.53 7.22
N ALA A 93 9.69 -6.28 7.41
CA ALA A 93 9.94 -5.58 8.67
C ALA A 93 9.31 -6.31 9.87
N ILE A 94 8.15 -6.95 9.70
CA ILE A 94 7.50 -7.78 10.73
C ILE A 94 8.32 -9.05 11.00
N GLU A 95 8.82 -9.71 9.96
CA GLU A 95 9.70 -10.88 10.09
C GLU A 95 11.01 -10.52 10.83
N LEU A 96 11.67 -9.44 10.42
CA LEU A 96 12.89 -8.95 11.08
C LEU A 96 12.62 -8.56 12.53
N ALA A 97 11.46 -7.96 12.80
CA ALA A 97 11.07 -7.57 14.15
C ALA A 97 10.90 -8.78 15.10
N ALA A 98 10.69 -9.99 14.57
CA ALA A 98 10.63 -11.20 15.38
C ALA A 98 11.99 -11.56 16.02
N TYR A 99 13.10 -11.07 15.47
CA TYR A 99 14.45 -11.27 16.02
C TYR A 99 14.84 -10.21 17.06
N SER A 100 13.97 -9.23 17.33
CA SER A 100 14.27 -8.15 18.26
C SER A 100 14.10 -8.54 19.73
N ALA A 101 14.84 -7.91 20.62
CA ALA A 101 14.75 -8.11 22.07
C ALA A 101 13.36 -7.75 22.65
N PHE A 102 12.60 -6.89 21.98
CA PHE A 102 11.28 -6.47 22.41
C PHE A 102 10.33 -6.24 21.22
N LEU A 103 9.14 -6.81 21.29
CA LEU A 103 8.09 -6.62 20.29
C LEU A 103 6.73 -6.37 20.97
N SER A 104 6.04 -5.30 20.57
CA SER A 104 4.70 -4.96 21.05
C SER A 104 3.79 -4.60 19.88
N ARG A 105 2.52 -5.00 19.96
CA ARG A 105 1.50 -4.72 18.94
C ARG A 105 0.27 -4.05 19.58
N GLN A 106 -0.25 -3.04 18.92
CA GLN A 106 -1.48 -2.33 19.32
C GLN A 106 -2.40 -2.17 18.11
N THR A 107 -3.70 -2.46 18.28
CA THR A 107 -4.68 -2.33 17.19
C THR A 107 -5.48 -1.04 17.37
N SER A 108 -5.58 -0.25 16.31
CA SER A 108 -6.32 1.02 16.31
C SER A 108 -7.83 0.81 16.12
N GLY A 109 -8.62 1.88 16.29
CA GLY A 109 -10.06 1.88 16.03
C GLY A 109 -10.45 1.63 14.57
N THR A 110 -9.48 1.64 13.65
CA THR A 110 -9.68 1.31 12.23
C THR A 110 -9.16 -0.08 11.87
N GLY A 111 -8.75 -0.88 12.86
CA GLY A 111 -8.18 -2.22 12.66
C GLY A 111 -6.72 -2.23 12.20
N ARG A 112 -6.03 -1.08 12.22
CA ARG A 112 -4.60 -1.02 11.87
C ARG A 112 -3.73 -1.39 13.06
N VAL A 113 -2.72 -2.21 12.82
CA VAL A 113 -1.79 -2.65 13.87
C VAL A 113 -0.53 -1.79 13.86
N LEU A 114 -0.21 -1.16 14.98
CA LEU A 114 1.05 -0.49 15.24
C LEU A 114 2.00 -1.48 15.93
N VAL A 115 3.13 -1.75 15.27
CA VAL A 115 4.23 -2.55 15.78
C VAL A 115 5.25 -1.61 16.42
N SER A 116 5.70 -1.95 17.62
CA SER A 116 6.79 -1.28 18.32
C SER A 116 7.88 -2.29 18.61
N VAL A 117 9.10 -1.98 18.17
CA VAL A 117 10.27 -2.84 18.22
C VAL A 117 11.31 -2.18 19.12
N GLY A 118 11.96 -2.99 19.95
CA GLY A 118 13.12 -2.61 20.74
C GLY A 118 14.29 -3.57 20.53
N THR A 119 15.49 -3.04 20.31
CA THR A 119 16.73 -3.83 20.25
C THR A 119 17.75 -3.29 21.25
N SER A 120 18.73 -4.11 21.62
CA SER A 120 19.88 -3.69 22.42
C SER A 120 21.02 -3.15 21.56
N GLN A 121 22.04 -2.59 22.21
CA GLN A 121 23.20 -2.02 21.54
C GLN A 121 24.00 -3.06 20.74
N ASP A 122 24.05 -4.30 21.24
CA ASP A 122 24.71 -5.42 20.54
C ASP A 122 23.99 -5.79 19.22
N ASP A 123 22.70 -5.44 19.09
CA ASP A 123 21.84 -5.75 17.94
C ASP A 123 21.70 -4.56 16.98
N VAL A 124 22.62 -3.58 17.04
CA VAL A 124 22.52 -2.35 16.23
C VAL A 124 22.46 -2.63 14.72
N ARG A 125 23.06 -3.73 14.23
CA ARG A 125 22.95 -4.16 12.82
C ARG A 125 21.54 -4.60 12.45
N LEU A 126 20.83 -5.28 13.35
CA LEU A 126 19.41 -5.61 13.17
C LEU A 126 18.56 -4.35 13.13
N PHE A 127 18.84 -3.41 14.04
CA PHE A 127 18.13 -2.15 14.10
C PHE A 127 18.28 -1.33 12.81
N GLU A 128 19.51 -1.18 12.33
CA GLU A 128 19.81 -0.54 11.03
C GLU A 128 19.03 -1.23 9.89
N ARG A 129 19.04 -2.56 9.83
CA ARG A 129 18.29 -3.29 8.80
C ARG A 129 16.79 -3.07 8.88
N LEU A 130 16.22 -3.01 10.08
CA LEU A 130 14.80 -2.68 10.27
C LEU A 130 14.46 -1.27 9.77
N VAL A 131 15.25 -0.27 10.17
CA VAL A 131 15.11 1.14 9.75
C VAL A 131 15.14 1.24 8.24
N GLU A 132 16.15 0.64 7.62
CA GLU A 132 16.30 0.64 6.18
C GLU A 132 15.11 -0.07 5.51
N THR A 133 14.61 -1.18 6.09
CA THR A 133 13.59 -2.04 5.44
C THR A 133 12.28 -1.30 5.34
N ILE A 134 12.01 -0.49 6.36
CA ILE A 134 10.86 0.38 6.42
C ILE A 134 11.04 1.62 5.53
N GLY A 135 12.25 2.17 5.44
CA GLY A 135 12.58 3.34 4.61
C GLY A 135 11.73 4.58 4.96
N GLU A 136 11.24 5.31 3.96
CA GLU A 136 10.33 6.45 4.19
C GLU A 136 9.02 6.08 4.93
N GLY A 137 8.72 4.78 5.03
CA GLY A 137 7.58 4.26 5.78
C GLY A 137 7.68 4.45 7.30
N LEU A 138 8.77 4.97 7.84
CA LEU A 138 8.94 5.25 9.28
C LEU A 138 7.91 6.27 9.80
N PHE A 139 7.22 7.00 8.92
CA PHE A 139 6.40 8.18 9.27
C PHE A 139 4.88 7.96 9.21
N GLY A 140 4.43 6.70 9.30
CA GLY A 140 3.01 6.43 9.43
C GLY A 140 2.46 7.11 10.67
N ASP A 141 1.59 8.11 10.48
CA ASP A 141 0.99 8.88 11.57
C ASP A 141 -0.06 8.00 12.30
N PRO A 142 0.20 7.61 13.57
CA PRO A 142 -0.73 6.79 14.34
C PRO A 142 -2.09 7.48 14.51
N ALA A 143 -2.14 8.82 14.63
CA ALA A 143 -3.39 9.55 14.76
C ALA A 143 -4.24 9.43 13.48
N LYS A 144 -3.61 9.55 12.30
CA LYS A 144 -4.28 9.30 11.00
C LYS A 144 -4.70 7.85 10.80
N SER A 145 -4.22 6.93 11.64
CA SER A 145 -4.53 5.51 11.60
C SER A 145 -5.55 5.08 12.65
N GLY A 146 -6.22 6.03 13.32
CA GLY A 146 -7.33 5.74 14.24
C GLY A 146 -6.91 5.49 15.68
N PHE A 147 -5.69 5.88 16.06
CA PHE A 147 -5.30 5.97 17.46
C PHE A 147 -5.72 7.32 18.05
N ASP A 148 -6.24 7.30 19.27
CA ASP A 148 -6.43 8.50 20.08
C ASP A 148 -5.06 8.97 20.59
N ALA A 149 -4.62 10.10 20.06
CA ALA A 149 -3.37 10.73 20.45
C ALA A 149 -3.55 11.82 21.52
N GLU A 150 -4.80 12.14 21.94
CA GLU A 150 -5.08 13.16 22.93
C GLU A 150 -5.27 12.59 24.35
N ARG A 151 -4.81 13.37 25.34
CA ARG A 151 -4.81 13.04 26.78
C ARG A 151 -6.24 12.86 27.32
N LYS A 152 -6.56 11.67 27.85
CA LYS A 152 -7.67 11.44 28.79
C LYS A 152 -7.24 10.58 29.99
N SER A 153 -6.28 11.03 30.79
CA SER A 153 -6.13 10.47 32.14
C SER A 153 -5.75 11.53 33.15
N ASP A 154 -6.47 11.56 34.28
CA ASP A 154 -6.29 12.46 35.42
C ASP A 154 -5.05 12.13 36.29
N GLN A 155 -4.10 11.35 35.77
CA GLN A 155 -2.83 11.09 36.47
C GLN A 155 -1.72 11.97 35.89
N PRO A 156 -0.91 12.64 36.74
CA PRO A 156 0.18 13.46 36.27
C PRO A 156 1.31 12.56 35.72
N PRO A 157 1.78 12.74 34.48
CA PRO A 157 2.97 12.06 34.01
C PRO A 157 4.18 12.68 34.72
N SER A 158 5.01 11.85 35.36
CA SER A 158 6.35 12.28 35.73
C SER A 158 7.13 12.60 34.43
N ASN A 159 7.48 13.87 34.22
CA ASN A 159 8.33 14.39 33.12
C ASN A 159 8.19 13.68 31.74
N THR A 160 7.14 14.01 30.96
CA THR A 160 7.15 15.00 29.83
C THR A 160 7.45 14.41 28.44
N ALA A 161 6.43 13.76 27.84
CA ALA A 161 6.08 13.68 26.40
C ALA A 161 4.81 12.81 26.26
N THR A 162 3.89 13.10 25.33
CA THR A 162 2.73 12.25 25.02
C THR A 162 3.18 10.92 24.39
N PRO A 163 2.38 9.84 24.45
CA PRO A 163 2.72 8.60 23.75
C PRO A 163 3.06 8.79 22.27
N LEU A 164 2.32 9.66 21.59
CA LEU A 164 2.56 10.00 20.19
C LEU A 164 3.90 10.72 19.99
N GLU A 165 4.20 11.72 20.83
CA GLU A 165 5.49 12.44 20.78
C GLU A 165 6.67 11.50 21.02
N ARG A 166 6.53 10.53 21.93
CA ARG A 166 7.57 9.53 22.19
C ARG A 166 7.78 8.62 20.98
N VAL A 167 6.70 8.11 20.37
CA VAL A 167 6.75 7.32 19.13
C VAL A 167 7.44 8.10 18.01
N TRP A 168 7.09 9.37 17.84
CA TRP A 168 7.70 10.23 16.82
C TRP A 168 9.17 10.51 17.10
N ARG A 169 9.55 10.74 18.35
CA ARG A 169 10.94 10.95 18.75
C ARG A 169 11.78 9.71 18.49
N ASP A 170 11.29 8.53 18.88
CA ASP A 170 11.97 7.26 18.63
C ASP A 170 12.18 7.04 17.12
N ASN A 171 11.14 7.21 16.30
CA ASN A 171 11.26 7.10 14.84
C ASN A 171 12.16 8.17 14.22
N SER A 172 12.21 9.38 14.80
CA SER A 172 13.09 10.45 14.34
C SER A 172 14.55 10.16 14.64
N ARG A 173 14.85 9.58 15.81
CA ARG A 173 16.18 9.09 16.17
C ARG A 173 16.60 7.90 15.33
N ALA A 174 15.67 6.99 15.04
CA ALA A 174 15.89 5.85 14.16
C ALA A 174 16.37 6.27 12.76
N ARG A 175 16.00 7.48 12.28
CA ARG A 175 16.53 8.02 11.00
C ARG A 175 18.05 8.15 10.98
N GLY A 176 18.71 8.33 12.13
CA GLY A 176 20.17 8.40 12.21
C GLY A 176 20.86 7.10 11.76
N TYR A 177 20.14 5.98 11.78
CA TYR A 177 20.60 4.67 11.30
C TYR A 177 20.21 4.42 9.84
N SER A 178 19.70 5.43 9.13
CA SER A 178 19.38 5.30 7.72
C SER A 178 20.61 5.55 6.84
N TRP A 179 20.56 5.02 5.62
CA TRP A 179 21.57 5.29 4.61
C TRP A 179 21.63 6.78 4.26
N GLN A 180 20.49 7.46 4.18
CA GLN A 180 20.45 8.90 3.94
C GLN A 180 21.24 9.66 5.01
N ALA A 181 21.13 9.25 6.28
CA ALA A 181 21.89 9.86 7.36
C ALA A 181 23.40 9.66 7.16
N ARG A 182 23.83 8.41 6.90
CA ARG A 182 25.23 8.10 6.61
C ARG A 182 25.79 8.89 5.42
N ALA A 183 25.03 8.99 4.33
CA ALA A 183 25.43 9.74 3.13
C ALA A 183 25.62 11.24 3.41
N LEU A 184 24.82 11.80 4.32
CA LEU A 184 24.97 13.18 4.77
C LEU A 184 26.13 13.37 5.75
N GLY A 185 26.57 12.31 6.45
CA GLY A 185 27.71 12.35 7.36
C GLY A 185 27.53 13.43 8.42
N ASP A 186 28.55 14.28 8.57
CA ASP A 186 28.54 15.43 9.48
C ASP A 186 27.47 16.49 9.17
N GLN A 187 26.82 16.44 8.00
CA GLN A 187 25.73 17.32 7.63
C GLN A 187 24.36 16.80 8.11
N PHE A 188 24.28 15.51 8.49
CA PHE A 188 23.04 14.94 8.99
C PHE A 188 22.65 15.59 10.33
N ARG A 189 21.39 15.97 10.46
CA ARG A 189 20.81 16.43 11.71
C ARG A 189 19.49 15.71 11.93
N SER A 190 19.35 15.09 13.11
CA SER A 190 18.08 14.53 13.58
C SER A 190 17.09 15.67 13.90
N VAL A 191 15.85 15.32 14.20
CA VAL A 191 14.82 16.29 14.61
C VAL A 191 15.22 17.03 15.90
N ASP A 192 15.99 16.36 16.77
CA ASP A 192 16.51 16.93 18.01
C ASP A 192 17.80 17.77 17.78
N GLY A 193 18.27 17.87 16.52
CA GLY A 193 19.49 18.59 16.16
C GLY A 193 20.79 17.79 16.37
N GLU A 194 20.69 16.55 16.82
CA GLU A 194 21.84 15.65 17.01
C GLU A 194 22.39 15.15 15.66
N GLY A 195 23.69 14.85 15.64
CA GLY A 195 24.37 14.30 14.47
C GLY A 195 24.07 12.82 14.22
N LEU A 196 25.01 12.11 13.61
CA LEU A 196 24.95 10.66 13.49
C LEU A 196 25.02 9.99 14.86
N PRO A 197 24.35 8.83 15.05
CA PRO A 197 24.48 8.04 16.28
C PRO A 197 25.94 7.59 16.49
N GLU A 198 26.40 7.58 17.75
CA GLU A 198 27.78 7.21 18.09
C GLU A 198 28.09 5.72 17.91
N ASP A 199 27.07 4.87 18.08
CA ASP A 199 27.13 3.41 17.96
C ASP A 199 26.73 2.92 16.57
N LEU A 200 26.62 3.84 15.61
CA LEU A 200 26.34 3.51 14.22
C LEU A 200 27.42 2.56 13.68
N PRO A 201 27.08 1.37 13.14
CA PRO A 201 28.07 0.39 12.71
C PRO A 201 29.01 0.95 11.66
N ASP A 202 30.31 0.69 11.81
CA ASP A 202 31.28 0.99 10.75
C ASP A 202 31.11 0.00 9.58
N LEU A 203 31.23 0.54 8.37
CA LEU A 203 31.06 -0.18 7.11
C LEU A 203 32.29 -1.00 6.75
N GLU A 204 33.48 -0.59 7.20
CA GLU A 204 34.73 -1.27 6.88
C GLU A 204 34.98 -2.50 7.75
N SER A 205 34.52 -2.49 9.00
CA SER A 205 34.84 -3.50 10.01
C SER A 205 33.89 -4.71 10.10
N GLY A 206 32.81 -4.76 9.32
CA GLY A 206 32.09 -6.03 9.18
C GLY A 206 31.15 -6.06 7.99
N GLY A 207 31.28 -7.15 7.22
CA GLY A 207 30.53 -7.42 6.01
C GLY A 207 29.00 -7.40 6.20
N PRO A 208 28.25 -7.62 5.10
CA PRO A 208 26.80 -7.60 5.14
C PRO A 208 26.25 -8.66 6.09
N TRP A 209 25.14 -8.32 6.74
CA TRP A 209 24.53 -9.14 7.78
C TRP A 209 23.01 -9.22 7.61
N ASP A 210 22.45 -10.41 7.84
CA ASP A 210 21.03 -10.73 7.92
C ASP A 210 20.80 -11.64 9.15
N PRO A 211 19.76 -11.38 9.98
CA PRO A 211 19.46 -12.22 11.14
C PRO A 211 18.98 -13.62 10.76
N ASP A 212 18.43 -13.81 9.55
CA ASP A 212 18.02 -15.12 9.07
C ASP A 212 19.24 -15.88 8.52
N SER A 213 19.58 -16.97 9.18
CA SER A 213 20.73 -17.81 8.82
C SER A 213 20.75 -18.28 7.37
N LYS A 214 19.59 -18.51 6.72
CA LYS A 214 19.55 -18.93 5.31
C LYS A 214 19.99 -17.77 4.41
N TRP A 215 19.45 -16.58 4.68
CA TRP A 215 19.78 -15.37 3.93
C TRP A 215 21.18 -14.85 4.23
N GLN A 216 21.70 -15.06 5.45
CA GLN A 216 23.10 -14.82 5.79
C GLN A 216 24.05 -15.71 4.98
N GLN A 217 23.72 -16.99 4.77
CA GLN A 217 24.55 -17.86 3.94
C GLN A 217 24.56 -17.42 2.47
N VAL A 218 23.39 -17.02 1.94
CA VAL A 218 23.29 -16.43 0.60
C VAL A 218 24.19 -15.19 0.50
N LEU A 219 24.18 -14.34 1.54
CA LEU A 219 25.02 -13.15 1.67
C LEU A 219 26.53 -13.44 1.71
N ASP A 220 26.95 -14.47 2.42
CA ASP A 220 28.36 -14.81 2.55
C ASP A 220 28.92 -15.36 1.22
N LEU A 221 28.13 -16.17 0.51
CA LEU A 221 28.53 -16.79 -0.75
C LEU A 221 28.79 -15.75 -1.84
N THR A 222 27.88 -14.82 -2.00
CA THR A 222 28.01 -13.73 -2.97
C THR A 222 29.10 -12.70 -2.63
N GLU A 223 29.33 -12.40 -1.35
CA GLU A 223 30.45 -11.56 -0.92
C GLU A 223 31.78 -12.18 -1.34
N THR A 224 31.84 -13.52 -1.28
CA THR A 224 32.96 -14.35 -1.74
C THR A 224 32.90 -14.70 -3.24
N ASN A 225 32.03 -14.04 -4.02
CA ASN A 225 31.87 -14.24 -5.48
C ASN A 225 31.46 -15.67 -5.89
N ARG A 226 30.73 -16.37 -5.03
CA ARG A 226 30.14 -17.69 -5.29
C ARG A 226 28.67 -17.55 -5.68
N LEU A 227 28.41 -16.78 -6.74
CA LEU A 227 27.05 -16.39 -7.14
C LEU A 227 26.15 -17.57 -7.50
N PHE A 228 26.70 -18.59 -8.18
CA PHE A 228 25.93 -19.78 -8.55
C PHE A 228 25.51 -20.60 -7.32
N ASP A 229 26.40 -20.76 -6.34
CA ASP A 229 26.10 -21.44 -5.09
C ASP A 229 25.05 -20.67 -4.28
N ALA A 230 25.14 -19.33 -4.26
CA ALA A 230 24.14 -18.48 -3.63
C ALA A 230 22.78 -18.63 -4.30
N MET A 231 22.76 -18.73 -5.63
CA MET A 231 21.52 -18.92 -6.41
C MET A 231 20.92 -20.31 -6.16
N ASP A 232 21.74 -21.35 -6.02
CA ASP A 232 21.25 -22.69 -5.66
C ASP A 232 20.64 -22.73 -4.26
N LEU A 233 21.22 -22.00 -3.29
CA LEU A 233 20.60 -21.83 -1.97
C LEU A 233 19.27 -21.09 -2.05
N VAL A 234 19.19 -20.00 -2.82
CA VAL A 234 17.94 -19.25 -3.02
C VAL A 234 16.86 -20.11 -3.67
N ASP A 235 17.22 -20.93 -4.66
CA ASP A 235 16.29 -21.85 -5.32
C ASP A 235 15.75 -22.91 -4.35
N ALA A 236 16.50 -23.29 -3.31
CA ALA A 236 16.07 -24.22 -2.27
C ALA A 236 15.16 -23.58 -1.19
N ILE A 237 15.06 -22.25 -1.13
CA ILE A 237 14.16 -21.55 -0.19
C ILE A 237 12.72 -21.65 -0.71
N PRO A 238 11.73 -22.00 0.14
CA PRO A 238 10.32 -22.06 -0.26
C PRO A 238 9.83 -20.76 -0.87
N GLY A 239 8.97 -20.85 -1.89
CA GLY A 239 8.43 -19.69 -2.62
C GLY A 239 7.94 -18.55 -1.73
N GLY A 240 7.12 -18.86 -0.73
CA GLY A 240 6.57 -17.85 0.20
C GLY A 240 7.64 -17.05 0.96
N ASP A 241 8.75 -17.70 1.33
CA ASP A 241 9.85 -17.05 2.07
C ASP A 241 10.72 -16.17 1.15
N ARG A 242 10.63 -16.37 -0.17
CA ARG A 242 11.32 -15.55 -1.19
C ARG A 242 10.57 -14.26 -1.53
N GLU A 243 9.27 -14.15 -1.20
CA GLU A 243 8.41 -13.02 -1.57
C GLU A 243 8.97 -11.68 -1.06
N ALA A 244 9.48 -11.69 0.17
CA ALA A 244 10.00 -10.51 0.86
C ALA A 244 11.28 -9.96 0.24
N LEU A 245 12.04 -10.80 -0.47
CA LEU A 245 13.34 -10.51 -1.08
C LEU A 245 13.30 -10.76 -2.60
N LEU A 246 12.12 -10.69 -3.21
CA LEU A 246 11.92 -11.03 -4.62
C LEU A 246 12.81 -10.19 -5.54
N ASP A 247 13.01 -8.90 -5.21
CA ASP A 247 13.87 -8.01 -6.00
C ASP A 247 15.33 -8.48 -5.96
N GLU A 248 15.82 -8.86 -4.78
CA GLU A 248 17.15 -9.43 -4.56
C GLU A 248 17.32 -10.79 -5.24
N VAL A 249 16.31 -11.64 -5.19
CA VAL A 249 16.28 -12.95 -5.87
C VAL A 249 16.35 -12.78 -7.38
N ILE A 250 15.54 -11.89 -7.95
CA ILE A 250 15.56 -11.58 -9.38
C ILE A 250 16.90 -10.95 -9.78
N TYR A 251 17.48 -10.11 -8.92
CA TYR A 251 18.80 -9.54 -9.20
C TYR A 251 19.89 -10.62 -9.24
N LEU A 252 19.87 -11.55 -8.30
CA LEU A 252 20.82 -12.66 -8.29
C LEU A 252 20.66 -13.56 -9.52
N LYS A 253 19.42 -13.80 -9.96
CA LYS A 253 19.13 -14.49 -11.23
C LYS A 253 19.74 -13.76 -12.43
N PHE A 254 19.58 -12.43 -12.48
CA PHE A 254 20.22 -11.61 -13.51
C PHE A 254 21.75 -11.73 -13.49
N LEU A 255 22.39 -11.65 -12.32
CA LEU A 255 23.84 -11.78 -12.19
C LEU A 255 24.36 -13.18 -12.55
N THR A 256 23.51 -14.20 -12.47
CA THR A 256 23.86 -15.60 -12.77
C THR A 256 23.32 -16.09 -14.12
N ASP A 257 22.81 -15.17 -14.94
CA ASP A 257 22.20 -15.48 -16.24
C ASP A 257 21.11 -16.57 -16.15
N ARG A 258 20.36 -16.56 -15.04
CA ARG A 258 19.21 -17.46 -14.83
C ARG A 258 17.91 -16.77 -15.21
N GLU A 259 17.05 -17.52 -15.87
CA GLU A 259 15.71 -17.06 -16.22
C GLU A 259 14.82 -16.85 -14.97
N VAL A 260 13.90 -15.88 -15.09
CA VAL A 260 12.79 -15.72 -14.15
C VAL A 260 11.87 -16.94 -14.31
N ARG A 261 11.57 -17.64 -13.21
CA ARG A 261 10.78 -18.86 -13.22
C ARG A 261 9.30 -18.55 -12.97
N ALA A 262 8.43 -19.50 -13.33
CA ALA A 262 7.00 -19.42 -13.04
C ALA A 262 6.71 -19.16 -11.54
N ASP A 263 7.50 -19.73 -10.64
CA ASP A 263 7.37 -19.50 -9.19
C ASP A 263 7.58 -18.03 -8.78
N ASP A 264 8.48 -17.31 -9.47
CA ASP A 264 8.74 -15.89 -9.21
C ASP A 264 7.53 -15.04 -9.62
N VAL A 265 6.85 -15.42 -10.71
CA VAL A 265 5.61 -14.80 -11.20
C VAL A 265 4.42 -15.11 -10.28
N ARG A 266 4.34 -16.34 -9.74
CA ARG A 266 3.31 -16.73 -8.76
C ARG A 266 3.36 -15.87 -7.49
N LEU A 267 4.53 -15.40 -7.07
CA LEU A 267 4.67 -14.50 -5.93
C LEU A 267 4.05 -13.13 -6.20
N ILE A 268 4.30 -12.58 -7.39
CA ILE A 268 3.71 -11.31 -7.84
C ILE A 268 2.18 -11.46 -7.97
N ALA A 269 1.72 -12.59 -8.52
CA ALA A 269 0.30 -12.90 -8.63
C ALA A 269 -0.38 -13.00 -7.27
N ARG A 270 0.25 -13.65 -6.28
CA ARG A 270 -0.30 -13.75 -4.91
C ARG A 270 -0.41 -12.39 -4.25
N LYS A 271 0.59 -11.52 -4.45
CA LYS A 271 0.55 -10.12 -4.00
C LYS A 271 -0.60 -9.34 -4.65
N HIS A 272 -0.81 -9.52 -5.94
CA HIS A 272 -1.95 -8.92 -6.66
C HIS A 272 -3.30 -9.40 -6.10
N ALA A 273 -3.47 -10.73 -6.00
CA ALA A 273 -4.67 -11.36 -5.45
C ALA A 273 -5.00 -10.84 -4.04
N ALA A 274 -4.01 -10.73 -3.16
CA ALA A 274 -4.20 -10.23 -1.81
C ALA A 274 -4.65 -8.75 -1.75
N ALA A 275 -4.31 -7.94 -2.76
CA ALA A 275 -4.70 -6.54 -2.85
C ALA A 275 -6.06 -6.32 -3.56
N SER A 276 -6.64 -7.37 -4.14
CA SER A 276 -7.90 -7.30 -4.88
C SER A 276 -9.12 -7.14 -3.98
N LEU A 277 -10.20 -6.55 -4.51
CA LEU A 277 -11.51 -6.50 -3.87
C LEU A 277 -12.16 -7.88 -3.69
N ILE A 278 -11.73 -8.88 -4.46
CA ILE A 278 -12.18 -10.28 -4.35
C ILE A 278 -11.07 -11.19 -3.82
N SER A 279 -10.15 -10.65 -3.02
CA SER A 279 -8.97 -11.35 -2.51
C SER A 279 -9.28 -12.72 -1.90
N GLY A 280 -10.38 -12.83 -1.14
CA GLY A 280 -10.79 -14.11 -0.55
C GLY A 280 -10.92 -15.22 -1.60
N ARG A 281 -11.59 -14.95 -2.73
CA ARG A 281 -11.78 -15.93 -3.81
C ARG A 281 -10.52 -16.16 -4.63
N LEU A 282 -9.79 -15.09 -4.95
CA LEU A 282 -8.54 -15.24 -5.69
C LEU A 282 -7.49 -16.03 -4.90
N LEU A 283 -7.49 -15.94 -3.57
CA LEU A 283 -6.58 -16.71 -2.73
C LEU A 283 -7.08 -18.14 -2.50
N GLU A 284 -8.39 -18.35 -2.41
CA GLU A 284 -9.00 -19.69 -2.29
C GLU A 284 -8.85 -20.50 -3.60
N GLU A 285 -9.11 -19.86 -4.74
CA GLU A 285 -9.01 -20.45 -6.08
C GLU A 285 -7.73 -20.00 -6.81
N PHE A 286 -6.64 -19.87 -6.05
CA PHE A 286 -5.41 -19.26 -6.55
C PHE A 286 -4.83 -19.96 -7.77
N ASP A 287 -4.84 -21.30 -7.81
CA ASP A 287 -4.32 -22.04 -8.96
C ASP A 287 -5.17 -21.82 -10.22
N THR A 288 -6.48 -21.60 -10.06
CA THR A 288 -7.37 -21.25 -11.17
C THR A 288 -7.08 -19.83 -11.67
N PHE A 289 -6.86 -18.87 -10.77
CA PHE A 289 -6.41 -17.52 -11.14
C PHE A 289 -5.07 -17.56 -11.88
N ILE A 290 -4.11 -18.36 -11.42
CA ILE A 290 -2.84 -18.55 -12.13
C ILE A 290 -3.08 -19.16 -13.51
N GLY A 291 -4.02 -20.07 -13.69
CA GLY A 291 -4.38 -20.59 -15.02
C GLY A 291 -4.79 -19.48 -16.00
N TYR A 292 -5.57 -18.49 -15.56
CA TYR A 292 -5.90 -17.32 -16.39
C TYR A 292 -4.66 -16.46 -16.66
N LEU A 293 -3.81 -16.24 -15.67
CA LEU A 293 -2.58 -15.49 -15.86
C LEU A 293 -1.62 -16.18 -16.85
N ASP A 294 -1.46 -17.50 -16.74
CA ASP A 294 -0.63 -18.29 -17.65
C ASP A 294 -1.16 -18.18 -19.09
N GLN A 295 -2.47 -18.20 -19.28
CA GLN A 295 -3.10 -17.99 -20.59
C GLN A 295 -2.83 -16.58 -21.12
N GLU A 296 -3.01 -15.54 -20.30
CA GLU A 296 -2.71 -14.14 -20.69
C GLU A 296 -1.23 -13.95 -21.07
N LEU A 297 -0.31 -14.59 -20.35
CA LEU A 297 1.12 -14.53 -20.65
C LEU A 297 1.51 -15.35 -21.90
N GLN A 298 0.73 -16.38 -22.26
CA GLN A 298 0.91 -17.10 -23.52
C GLN A 298 0.38 -16.29 -24.71
N ASP A 299 -0.77 -15.63 -24.53
CA ASP A 299 -1.44 -14.85 -25.57
C ASP A 299 -0.71 -13.53 -25.86
N ASP A 300 -0.19 -12.86 -24.82
CA ASP A 300 0.61 -11.63 -24.93
C ASP A 300 1.87 -11.72 -24.03
N PRO A 301 2.94 -12.40 -24.48
CA PRO A 301 4.12 -12.59 -23.67
C PRO A 301 4.83 -11.27 -23.36
N PRO A 302 5.20 -11.01 -22.09
CA PRO A 302 5.85 -9.76 -21.71
C PRO A 302 7.25 -9.67 -22.34
N ASP A 303 7.52 -8.54 -22.98
CA ASP A 303 8.83 -8.28 -23.60
C ASP A 303 9.86 -7.91 -22.53
N LEU A 304 10.59 -8.92 -22.06
CA LEU A 304 11.64 -8.77 -21.05
C LEU A 304 12.77 -7.83 -21.49
N SER A 305 12.99 -7.64 -22.80
CA SER A 305 14.01 -6.70 -23.31
C SER A 305 13.72 -5.24 -22.95
N LYS A 306 12.47 -4.92 -22.61
CA LYS A 306 12.06 -3.59 -22.13
C LYS A 306 12.41 -3.30 -20.68
N LEU A 307 12.88 -4.29 -19.92
CA LEU A 307 13.43 -4.00 -18.59
C LEU A 307 14.68 -3.16 -18.79
N THR A 308 14.74 -2.00 -18.16
CA THR A 308 15.79 -0.98 -18.35
C THR A 308 17.23 -1.53 -18.24
N ARG A 309 17.42 -2.64 -17.54
CA ARG A 309 18.72 -3.31 -17.31
C ARG A 309 19.06 -4.41 -18.35
N TYR A 310 18.10 -4.82 -19.18
CA TYR A 310 18.34 -5.62 -20.39
C TYR A 310 18.49 -4.74 -21.64
N ASP A 311 18.28 -3.42 -21.51
CA ASP A 311 18.56 -2.45 -22.58
C ASP A 311 20.07 -2.40 -22.87
N PRO A 312 20.52 -2.69 -24.11
CA PRO A 312 21.94 -2.63 -24.47
C PRO A 312 22.59 -1.25 -24.24
N GLY A 313 21.80 -0.19 -24.23
CA GLY A 313 22.18 1.20 -23.97
C GLY A 313 22.20 1.60 -22.51
N TYR A 314 21.82 0.72 -21.58
CA TYR A 314 21.84 1.01 -20.14
C TYR A 314 23.24 1.42 -19.68
N GLY A 315 23.34 2.61 -19.07
CA GLY A 315 24.62 3.14 -18.56
C GLY A 315 25.56 3.74 -19.61
N GLN A 316 25.20 3.77 -20.90
CA GLN A 316 26.11 4.21 -21.97
C GLN A 316 26.38 5.72 -22.04
N GLU A 317 25.48 6.59 -21.54
CA GLU A 317 25.56 8.01 -21.91
C GLU A 317 26.25 8.96 -20.91
N MET A 318 26.61 8.58 -19.68
CA MET A 318 27.26 9.52 -18.72
C MET A 318 28.28 8.91 -17.74
N ILE A 319 28.66 7.65 -17.94
CA ILE A 319 29.47 6.84 -17.01
C ILE A 319 30.47 6.04 -17.87
N PRO A 320 31.71 5.70 -17.42
CA PRO A 320 32.57 4.78 -18.19
C PRO A 320 31.81 3.50 -18.57
N VAL A 321 32.28 2.81 -19.61
CA VAL A 321 31.59 1.63 -20.15
C VAL A 321 31.40 0.60 -19.04
N GLN A 322 30.14 0.28 -18.73
CA GLN A 322 29.79 -0.73 -17.76
C GLN A 322 30.27 -2.10 -18.25
N PRO A 323 31.10 -2.83 -17.47
CA PRO A 323 31.46 -4.20 -17.82
C PRO A 323 30.19 -5.08 -17.77
N PRO A 324 30.15 -6.19 -18.54
CA PRO A 324 28.98 -7.06 -18.57
C PRO A 324 28.67 -7.58 -17.16
N ALA A 325 27.38 -7.65 -16.81
CA ALA A 325 26.94 -8.12 -15.49
C ALA A 325 27.38 -9.56 -15.17
N SER A 326 27.65 -10.37 -16.20
CA SER A 326 28.22 -11.72 -16.09
C SER A 326 29.66 -11.73 -15.57
N ASP A 327 30.42 -10.64 -15.69
CA ASP A 327 31.71 -10.45 -15.03
C ASP A 327 31.49 -9.69 -13.72
N TRP A 328 30.97 -10.41 -12.71
CA TRP A 328 30.60 -9.80 -11.42
C TRP A 328 31.78 -9.08 -10.75
N GLN A 329 33.01 -9.59 -10.90
CA GLN A 329 34.17 -8.97 -10.27
C GLN A 329 34.48 -7.61 -10.92
N ALA A 330 34.49 -7.54 -12.25
CA ALA A 330 34.66 -6.28 -12.97
C ALA A 330 33.47 -5.34 -12.73
N TYR A 331 32.25 -5.86 -12.74
CA TYR A 331 31.02 -5.12 -12.47
C TYR A 331 31.00 -4.52 -11.06
N ARG A 332 31.35 -5.29 -10.03
CA ARG A 332 31.46 -4.83 -8.65
C ARG A 332 32.55 -3.76 -8.49
N ALA A 333 33.71 -3.95 -9.14
CA ALA A 333 34.79 -2.98 -9.14
C ALA A 333 34.44 -1.68 -9.88
N TYR A 334 33.68 -1.79 -10.98
CA TYR A 334 33.13 -0.67 -11.73
C TYR A 334 32.09 0.09 -10.89
N GLN A 335 31.13 -0.60 -10.28
CA GLN A 335 30.11 0.02 -9.43
C GLN A 335 30.74 0.73 -8.22
N ALA A 336 31.78 0.15 -7.63
CA ALA A 336 32.56 0.77 -6.56
C ALA A 336 33.20 2.13 -6.96
N GLN A 337 33.28 2.47 -8.25
CA GLN A 337 33.75 3.77 -8.74
C GLN A 337 32.64 4.84 -8.74
N PHE A 338 31.37 4.45 -8.83
CA PHE A 338 30.21 5.36 -8.83
C PHE A 338 29.58 5.53 -7.46
N THR A 339 30.00 4.69 -6.52
CA THR A 339 29.52 4.72 -5.15
C THR A 339 30.67 5.00 -4.22
N ASN A 340 30.55 6.08 -3.44
CA ASN A 340 31.45 6.36 -2.33
C ASN A 340 31.68 5.07 -1.54
N SER A 341 32.94 4.76 -1.23
CA SER A 341 33.38 3.61 -0.44
C SER A 341 32.70 3.51 0.94
N SER A 342 31.94 4.53 1.34
CA SER A 342 31.12 4.64 2.53
C SER A 342 29.63 4.33 2.33
N ALA A 343 29.20 3.69 1.24
CA ALA A 343 27.82 3.21 1.07
C ALA A 343 27.69 1.72 1.41
N PRO A 344 26.75 1.31 2.30
CA PRO A 344 26.53 -0.10 2.57
C PRO A 344 26.12 -0.79 1.28
N ARG A 345 26.81 -1.91 0.98
CA ARG A 345 26.30 -2.96 0.11
C ARG A 345 24.95 -3.34 0.70
N GLY A 346 23.87 -2.88 0.07
CA GLY A 346 22.55 -3.02 0.65
C GLY A 346 22.14 -4.47 0.83
N ARG A 347 21.00 -4.62 1.49
CA ARG A 347 20.31 -5.88 1.78
C ARG A 347 20.52 -6.90 0.67
N ILE A 348 21.16 -7.99 1.06
CA ILE A 348 21.64 -9.06 0.20
C ILE A 348 22.60 -8.59 -0.91
N PHE A 349 22.23 -7.80 -1.92
CA PHE A 349 23.17 -7.03 -2.74
C PHE A 349 22.52 -5.71 -3.13
N ALA A 350 22.88 -4.57 -2.55
CA ALA A 350 22.36 -3.32 -3.09
C ALA A 350 23.28 -2.13 -2.89
N VAL A 351 24.35 -2.09 -3.66
CA VAL A 351 24.72 -0.80 -4.22
C VAL A 351 23.68 -0.54 -5.34
N ASN A 352 22.64 0.25 -5.05
CA ASN A 352 21.56 0.68 -5.99
C ASN A 352 20.51 -0.36 -6.44
N ILE A 353 19.78 -1.03 -5.54
CA ILE A 353 18.47 -1.65 -5.93
C ILE A 353 17.43 -0.56 -6.27
N ASP A 354 17.61 0.68 -5.84
CA ASP A 354 16.52 1.67 -5.79
C ASP A 354 16.31 2.54 -7.05
N VAL A 355 16.61 2.06 -8.26
CA VAL A 355 16.25 2.83 -9.49
C VAL A 355 15.64 2.00 -10.64
N GLY A 356 15.59 0.67 -10.58
CA GLY A 356 15.18 -0.14 -11.75
C GLY A 356 14.32 -1.39 -11.51
N PHE A 357 14.05 -1.78 -10.26
CA PHE A 357 13.36 -3.05 -9.95
C PHE A 357 11.83 -3.00 -10.01
N ASN A 358 11.22 -1.81 -9.88
CA ASN A 358 9.79 -1.59 -10.12
C ASN A 358 9.31 -2.02 -11.51
N ASN A 359 10.21 -2.43 -12.42
CA ASN A 359 9.87 -2.75 -13.80
C ASN A 359 9.15 -4.10 -13.97
N ILE A 360 9.48 -5.18 -13.23
CA ILE A 360 8.83 -6.50 -13.47
C ILE A 360 7.42 -6.54 -12.92
N GLU A 361 7.21 -6.10 -11.67
CA GLU A 361 5.86 -5.99 -11.11
C GLU A 361 4.99 -5.04 -11.94
N ARG A 362 5.54 -3.90 -12.39
CA ARG A 362 4.82 -2.96 -13.25
C ARG A 362 4.56 -3.50 -14.66
N MET A 363 5.49 -4.26 -15.22
CA MET A 363 5.35 -4.94 -16.52
C MET A 363 4.21 -5.96 -16.43
N LEU A 364 4.17 -6.76 -15.37
CA LEU A 364 3.15 -7.79 -15.17
C LEU A 364 1.80 -7.24 -14.68
N ALA A 365 1.75 -6.03 -14.11
CA ALA A 365 0.53 -5.47 -13.53
C ALA A 365 -0.66 -5.43 -14.50
N GLY A 366 -0.43 -5.16 -15.78
CA GLY A 366 -1.47 -5.19 -16.81
C GLY A 366 -2.04 -6.60 -17.03
N HIS A 367 -1.16 -7.59 -17.19
CA HIS A 367 -1.54 -9.00 -17.35
C HIS A 367 -2.29 -9.53 -16.12
N MET A 368 -1.90 -9.11 -14.92
CA MET A 368 -2.59 -9.49 -13.68
C MET A 368 -4.03 -8.98 -13.64
N VAL A 369 -4.26 -7.73 -14.05
CA VAL A 369 -5.61 -7.14 -14.15
C VAL A 369 -6.47 -7.89 -15.16
N LEU A 370 -5.92 -8.20 -16.35
CA LEU A 370 -6.64 -8.96 -17.38
C LEU A 370 -6.97 -10.38 -16.93
N ALA A 371 -6.02 -11.06 -16.27
CA ALA A 371 -6.22 -12.38 -15.70
C ALA A 371 -7.29 -12.38 -14.61
N GLU A 372 -7.30 -11.36 -13.74
CA GLU A 372 -8.35 -11.20 -12.74
C GLU A 372 -9.70 -10.91 -13.39
N ASP A 373 -9.76 -10.09 -14.44
CA ASP A 373 -10.99 -9.83 -15.20
C ASP A 373 -11.53 -11.07 -15.91
N ALA A 374 -10.65 -11.92 -16.47
CA ALA A 374 -11.03 -13.21 -17.02
C ALA A 374 -11.60 -14.15 -15.94
N PHE A 375 -10.91 -14.25 -14.80
CA PHE A 375 -11.38 -15.00 -13.63
C PHE A 375 -12.74 -14.51 -13.14
N ARG A 376 -12.92 -13.19 -13.08
CA ARG A 376 -14.16 -12.52 -12.70
C ARG A 376 -15.28 -12.86 -13.68
N ARG A 377 -15.04 -12.72 -14.99
CA ARG A 377 -16.01 -12.97 -16.06
C ARG A 377 -16.56 -14.40 -16.02
N ASP A 378 -15.69 -15.39 -15.80
CA ASP A 378 -16.08 -16.80 -15.68
C ASP A 378 -16.98 -17.07 -14.47
N ARG A 379 -16.77 -16.32 -13.37
CA ARG A 379 -17.59 -16.38 -12.15
C ARG A 379 -18.78 -15.44 -12.17
N SER A 380 -19.07 -14.81 -13.32
CA SER A 380 -20.09 -13.76 -13.44
C SER A 380 -19.89 -12.60 -12.45
N ILE A 381 -18.66 -12.44 -11.97
CA ILE A 381 -18.23 -11.28 -11.19
C ILE A 381 -17.90 -10.21 -12.22
N PRO A 382 -18.39 -8.97 -12.08
CA PRO A 382 -18.03 -7.91 -12.99
C PRO A 382 -16.55 -7.49 -12.83
N GLU A 383 -16.02 -7.02 -13.95
CA GLU A 383 -14.62 -6.67 -14.15
C GLU A 383 -14.18 -5.48 -13.28
N ILE A 384 -12.88 -5.34 -13.09
CA ILE A 384 -12.25 -4.26 -12.35
C ILE A 384 -12.64 -2.93 -13.02
N GLY A 385 -13.35 -2.08 -12.27
CA GLY A 385 -13.85 -0.80 -12.77
C GLY A 385 -15.28 -0.82 -13.30
N ALA A 386 -15.93 -1.99 -13.41
CA ALA A 386 -17.37 -2.09 -13.64
C ALA A 386 -18.13 -1.72 -12.36
N SER A 387 -18.70 -0.52 -12.31
CA SER A 387 -19.29 0.06 -11.10
C SER A 387 -20.69 -0.51 -10.76
N GLY A 388 -20.87 -0.89 -9.49
CA GLY A 388 -22.18 -1.12 -8.83
C GLY A 388 -22.54 -2.59 -8.58
N TRP A 389 -22.52 -3.45 -9.59
CA TRP A 389 -23.10 -4.79 -9.53
C TRP A 389 -22.18 -5.86 -8.92
N VAL A 390 -20.86 -5.62 -8.89
CA VAL A 390 -19.85 -6.60 -8.43
C VAL A 390 -20.04 -6.95 -6.98
N SER A 391 -20.28 -5.91 -6.20
CA SER A 391 -20.32 -6.02 -4.76
C SER A 391 -21.66 -6.57 -4.28
N GLU A 392 -22.75 -6.34 -5.03
CA GLU A 392 -24.06 -6.95 -4.75
C GLU A 392 -24.00 -8.47 -4.94
N LEU A 393 -23.42 -8.92 -6.06
CA LEU A 393 -23.31 -10.36 -6.36
C LEU A 393 -22.31 -11.06 -5.41
N ALA A 394 -21.17 -10.43 -5.12
CA ALA A 394 -20.21 -10.96 -4.15
C ALA A 394 -20.82 -11.06 -2.75
N LEU A 395 -21.64 -10.10 -2.34
CA LEU A 395 -22.36 -10.12 -1.08
C LEU A 395 -23.46 -11.18 -1.05
N LEU A 396 -24.19 -11.36 -2.16
CA LEU A 396 -25.19 -12.42 -2.32
C LEU A 396 -24.57 -13.80 -2.12
N ASP A 397 -23.43 -14.05 -2.76
CA ASP A 397 -22.77 -15.34 -2.65
C ASP A 397 -22.27 -15.63 -1.23
N LEU A 398 -21.70 -14.61 -0.56
CA LEU A 398 -21.30 -14.73 0.83
C LEU A 398 -22.49 -15.07 1.74
N ILE A 399 -23.64 -14.44 1.51
CA ILE A 399 -24.86 -14.71 2.27
C ILE A 399 -25.40 -16.10 1.94
N ARG A 400 -25.36 -16.53 0.68
CA ARG A 400 -25.81 -17.87 0.26
C ARG A 400 -24.95 -19.00 0.80
N ALA A 401 -23.67 -18.77 1.04
CA ALA A 401 -22.80 -19.74 1.70
C ALA A 401 -23.26 -20.05 3.14
N VAL A 402 -23.95 -19.13 3.79
CA VAL A 402 -24.54 -19.32 5.13
C VAL A 402 -26.01 -19.74 5.04
N TRP A 403 -26.76 -19.08 4.15
CA TRP A 403 -28.20 -19.27 3.96
C TRP A 403 -28.51 -19.53 2.48
N PRO A 404 -28.47 -20.80 2.04
CA PRO A 404 -28.64 -21.15 0.63
C PRO A 404 -29.98 -20.68 0.01
N ASN A 405 -31.01 -20.43 0.83
CA ASN A 405 -32.32 -19.94 0.38
C ASN A 405 -32.42 -18.41 0.24
N ALA A 406 -31.32 -17.68 0.38
CA ALA A 406 -31.29 -16.23 0.19
C ALA A 406 -31.70 -15.85 -1.25
N LYS A 407 -32.62 -14.89 -1.32
CA LYS A 407 -33.27 -14.43 -2.55
C LYS A 407 -32.61 -13.14 -3.03
N HIS A 408 -32.12 -13.14 -4.26
CA HIS A 408 -31.64 -11.95 -4.94
C HIS A 408 -32.80 -11.12 -5.49
N GLN A 409 -32.71 -9.79 -5.44
CA GLN A 409 -33.71 -8.84 -5.92
C GLN A 409 -35.12 -9.13 -5.41
N TRP A 410 -35.26 -9.29 -4.10
CA TRP A 410 -36.55 -9.57 -3.46
C TRP A 410 -37.49 -8.37 -3.58
N ARG A 411 -38.69 -8.60 -4.14
CA ARG A 411 -39.71 -7.57 -4.42
C ARG A 411 -41.00 -7.85 -3.63
N PRO A 412 -41.06 -7.54 -2.33
CA PRO A 412 -42.29 -7.69 -1.57
C PRO A 412 -43.32 -6.64 -1.99
N TRP A 413 -44.59 -7.00 -1.91
CA TRP A 413 -45.71 -6.15 -2.32
C TRP A 413 -45.73 -4.78 -1.61
N PHE A 414 -45.28 -4.71 -0.36
CA PHE A 414 -45.25 -3.47 0.44
C PHE A 414 -44.14 -2.48 0.04
N LEU A 415 -43.16 -2.89 -0.78
CA LEU A 415 -42.12 -1.99 -1.33
C LEU A 415 -42.49 -1.39 -2.69
N GLY A 416 -43.65 -1.75 -3.25
CA GLY A 416 -44.13 -1.26 -4.53
C GLY A 416 -43.21 -1.66 -5.68
N ARG A 417 -42.61 -0.68 -6.37
CA ARG A 417 -41.69 -0.92 -7.50
C ARG A 417 -40.23 -1.16 -7.08
N GLN A 418 -39.92 -1.00 -5.80
CA GLN A 418 -38.55 -1.17 -5.28
C GLN A 418 -38.25 -2.65 -5.01
N SER A 419 -36.97 -3.01 -5.06
CA SER A 419 -36.45 -4.31 -4.63
C SER A 419 -35.49 -4.13 -3.45
N ILE A 420 -35.26 -5.24 -2.76
CA ILE A 420 -34.14 -5.47 -1.87
C ILE A 420 -33.11 -6.32 -2.60
N ASP A 421 -31.84 -5.93 -2.56
CA ASP A 421 -30.74 -6.66 -3.22
C ASP A 421 -30.72 -8.13 -2.79
N ILE A 422 -30.74 -8.40 -1.48
CA ILE A 422 -30.69 -9.76 -0.93
C ILE A 422 -31.68 -9.88 0.24
N TYR A 423 -32.52 -10.91 0.25
CA TYR A 423 -33.40 -11.22 1.38
C TYR A 423 -33.17 -12.65 1.87
N VAL A 424 -32.96 -12.81 3.17
CA VAL A 424 -32.79 -14.09 3.86
C VAL A 424 -34.08 -14.42 4.60
N PRO A 425 -34.89 -15.37 4.10
CA PRO A 425 -36.19 -15.68 4.70
C PRO A 425 -36.08 -16.25 6.12
N GLU A 426 -35.02 -17.00 6.43
CA GLU A 426 -34.88 -17.72 7.71
C GLU A 426 -34.78 -16.81 8.94
N ILE A 427 -34.26 -15.61 8.74
CA ILE A 427 -33.98 -14.65 9.80
C ILE A 427 -34.67 -13.30 9.57
N ASP A 428 -35.58 -13.22 8.60
CA ASP A 428 -36.25 -12.00 8.15
C ASP A 428 -35.27 -10.83 7.99
N LEU A 429 -34.20 -11.07 7.22
CA LEU A 429 -33.13 -10.10 7.00
C LEU A 429 -33.10 -9.65 5.54
N ALA A 430 -33.32 -8.37 5.31
CA ALA A 430 -32.99 -7.67 4.09
C ALA A 430 -31.54 -7.16 4.15
N VAL A 431 -30.75 -7.38 3.10
CA VAL A 431 -29.39 -6.86 2.95
C VAL A 431 -29.33 -6.03 1.68
N GLU A 432 -28.79 -4.83 1.79
CA GLU A 432 -28.67 -3.86 0.69
C GLU A 432 -27.24 -3.38 0.56
N TYR A 433 -26.69 -3.45 -0.65
CA TYR A 433 -25.40 -2.88 -0.96
C TYR A 433 -25.53 -1.39 -1.31
N GLN A 434 -24.98 -0.56 -0.44
CA GLN A 434 -25.10 0.88 -0.52
C GLN A 434 -23.88 1.47 -1.22
N GLY A 435 -24.02 1.72 -2.52
CA GLY A 435 -23.03 2.38 -3.36
C GLY A 435 -22.65 3.80 -2.89
N GLN A 436 -21.60 4.38 -3.47
CA GLN A 436 -21.12 5.72 -3.12
C GLN A 436 -22.22 6.80 -3.25
N GLN A 437 -23.17 6.64 -4.17
CA GLN A 437 -24.29 7.56 -4.39
C GLN A 437 -25.24 7.72 -3.20
N HIS A 438 -25.22 6.81 -2.23
CA HIS A 438 -26.02 6.90 -1.00
C HIS A 438 -25.39 7.85 0.04
N TYR A 439 -24.08 8.11 -0.09
CA TYR A 439 -23.30 8.87 0.88
C TYR A 439 -22.79 10.19 0.31
N GLU A 440 -22.47 10.20 -0.99
CA GLU A 440 -21.87 11.33 -1.66
C GLU A 440 -22.64 11.69 -2.94
N PRO A 441 -22.78 12.99 -3.26
CA PRO A 441 -23.48 13.43 -4.45
C PRO A 441 -22.62 13.12 -5.68
N VAL A 442 -23.07 12.14 -6.46
CA VAL A 442 -22.40 11.72 -7.69
C VAL A 442 -23.10 12.38 -8.88
N ALA A 443 -22.33 13.10 -9.72
CA ALA A 443 -22.86 13.89 -10.83
C ALA A 443 -23.72 13.08 -11.82
N MET A 444 -23.33 11.83 -12.09
CA MET A 444 -24.07 10.90 -12.96
C MET A 444 -25.45 10.53 -12.39
N PHE A 445 -25.65 10.62 -11.07
CA PHE A 445 -26.89 10.28 -10.38
C PHE A 445 -27.69 11.51 -9.91
N GLY A 446 -27.47 12.68 -10.53
CA GLY A 446 -28.21 13.91 -10.23
C GLY A 446 -27.60 14.77 -9.13
N GLY A 447 -26.34 14.54 -8.74
CA GLY A 447 -25.61 15.40 -7.81
C GLY A 447 -26.29 15.48 -6.44
N GLU A 448 -26.49 16.70 -5.91
CA GLU A 448 -27.04 16.90 -4.58
C GLU A 448 -28.54 16.62 -4.46
N GLU A 449 -29.31 16.96 -5.51
CA GLU A 449 -30.72 16.58 -5.56
C GLU A 449 -30.87 15.06 -5.67
N GLY A 450 -29.98 14.42 -6.44
CA GLY A 450 -29.84 12.97 -6.51
C GLY A 450 -29.66 12.33 -5.13
N LEU A 451 -28.68 12.81 -4.36
CA LEU A 451 -28.39 12.31 -3.01
C LEU A 451 -29.59 12.48 -2.05
N LYS A 452 -30.23 13.66 -2.04
CA LYS A 452 -31.42 13.90 -1.19
C LYS A 452 -32.56 12.94 -1.54
N ASN A 453 -32.79 12.72 -2.84
CA ASN A 453 -33.83 11.80 -3.30
C ASN A 453 -33.51 10.34 -2.94
N VAL A 454 -32.24 9.95 -2.99
CA VAL A 454 -31.78 8.62 -2.55
C VAL A 454 -32.01 8.44 -1.05
N GLN A 455 -31.57 9.40 -0.22
CA GLN A 455 -31.77 9.36 1.24
C GLN A 455 -33.26 9.28 1.63
N LEU A 456 -34.13 10.05 0.96
CA LEU A 456 -35.58 9.98 1.18
C LEU A 456 -36.16 8.60 0.81
N ARG A 457 -35.64 7.96 -0.24
CA ARG A 457 -36.06 6.60 -0.64
C ARG A 457 -35.58 5.56 0.36
N ASP A 458 -34.33 5.67 0.82
CA ASP A 458 -33.74 4.75 1.80
C ASP A 458 -34.47 4.83 3.15
N GLU A 459 -34.79 6.04 3.62
CA GLU A 459 -35.57 6.24 4.84
C GLU A 459 -36.97 5.61 4.73
N ARG A 460 -37.65 5.84 3.60
CA ARG A 460 -38.96 5.23 3.33
C ARG A 460 -38.86 3.70 3.28
N LYS A 461 -37.80 3.16 2.68
CA LYS A 461 -37.54 1.71 2.59
C LYS A 461 -37.31 1.13 4.00
N ARG A 462 -36.52 1.79 4.84
CA ARG A 462 -36.26 1.40 6.24
C ARG A 462 -37.54 1.35 7.06
N LEU A 463 -38.40 2.38 6.95
CA LEU A 463 -39.70 2.42 7.63
C LEU A 463 -40.63 1.28 7.18
N LEU A 464 -40.68 0.99 5.87
CA LEU A 464 -41.52 -0.08 5.32
C LEU A 464 -41.04 -1.47 5.77
N LEU A 465 -39.73 -1.71 5.80
CA LEU A 465 -39.16 -2.97 6.30
C LEU A 465 -39.44 -3.14 7.80
N GLY A 466 -39.20 -2.10 8.61
CA GLY A 466 -39.48 -2.13 10.04
C GLY A 466 -40.95 -2.39 10.37
N ALA A 467 -41.88 -1.76 9.64
CA ALA A 467 -43.32 -2.00 9.80
C ALA A 467 -43.73 -3.45 9.50
N ASN A 468 -42.97 -4.15 8.65
CA ASN A 468 -43.18 -5.56 8.30
C ASN A 468 -42.28 -6.52 9.10
N LYS A 469 -41.63 -6.04 10.17
CA LYS A 469 -40.72 -6.81 11.03
C LYS A 469 -39.53 -7.45 10.29
N VAL A 470 -39.13 -6.86 9.15
CA VAL A 470 -37.93 -7.27 8.41
C VAL A 470 -36.77 -6.41 8.87
N ARG A 471 -35.69 -7.05 9.32
CA ARG A 471 -34.44 -6.37 9.70
C ARG A 471 -33.70 -5.93 8.45
N LEU A 472 -33.06 -4.77 8.49
CA LEU A 472 -32.27 -4.24 7.37
C LEU A 472 -30.79 -4.19 7.75
N LEU A 473 -29.94 -4.81 6.94
CA LEU A 473 -28.49 -4.69 6.98
C LEU A 473 -28.01 -3.89 5.77
N GLU A 474 -27.44 -2.72 6.03
CA GLU A 474 -26.85 -1.87 4.99
C GLU A 474 -25.34 -2.16 4.87
N TRP A 475 -24.94 -2.65 3.70
CA TRP A 475 -23.56 -2.95 3.37
C TRP A 475 -22.93 -1.80 2.58
N ARG A 476 -22.12 -0.99 3.26
CA ARG A 476 -21.45 0.15 2.63
C ARG A 476 -20.45 -0.29 1.56
N TYR A 477 -20.36 0.50 0.49
CA TYR A 477 -19.45 0.24 -0.63
C TYR A 477 -17.96 0.16 -0.29
N ASP A 478 -17.56 0.75 0.84
CA ASP A 478 -16.18 0.78 1.31
C ASP A 478 -15.89 -0.28 2.38
N THR A 479 -16.84 -1.16 2.66
CA THR A 479 -16.67 -2.30 3.56
C THR A 479 -16.25 -3.54 2.78
N ILE A 480 -15.12 -4.13 3.16
CA ILE A 480 -14.61 -5.38 2.59
C ILE A 480 -15.66 -6.48 2.74
N ILE A 481 -16.01 -7.17 1.65
CA ILE A 481 -16.92 -8.32 1.65
C ILE A 481 -16.13 -9.56 2.07
N SER A 482 -16.25 -9.95 3.34
CA SER A 482 -15.65 -11.17 3.89
C SER A 482 -16.56 -11.82 4.92
N ARG A 483 -16.32 -13.09 5.24
CA ARG A 483 -17.08 -13.83 6.25
C ARG A 483 -16.97 -13.19 7.62
N GLU A 484 -15.78 -12.72 7.99
CA GLU A 484 -15.51 -12.04 9.26
C GLU A 484 -16.32 -10.73 9.36
N ALA A 485 -16.34 -9.93 8.28
CA ALA A 485 -17.12 -8.71 8.23
C ALA A 485 -18.64 -8.97 8.35
N LEU A 486 -19.13 -10.06 7.73
CA LEU A 486 -20.52 -10.48 7.87
C LEU A 486 -20.84 -10.91 9.31
N VAL A 487 -19.98 -11.71 9.94
CA VAL A 487 -20.13 -12.15 11.34
C VAL A 487 -20.24 -10.95 12.27
N LEU A 488 -19.34 -9.97 12.13
CA LEU A 488 -19.34 -8.76 12.96
C LEU A 488 -20.64 -7.96 12.80
N LYS A 489 -21.07 -7.74 11.55
CA LYS A 489 -22.32 -7.02 11.25
C LYS A 489 -23.56 -7.72 11.81
N LEU A 490 -23.61 -9.04 11.71
CA LEU A 490 -24.70 -9.83 12.27
C LEU A 490 -24.70 -9.79 13.80
N ALA A 491 -23.53 -9.88 14.43
CA ALA A 491 -23.38 -9.79 15.87
C ALA A 491 -23.82 -8.41 16.41
N GLU A 492 -23.52 -7.32 15.71
CA GLU A 492 -24.01 -5.97 16.02
C GLU A 492 -25.55 -5.89 15.99
N MET A 493 -26.19 -6.70 15.14
CA MET A 493 -27.66 -6.82 15.05
C MET A 493 -28.26 -7.85 16.03
N GLY A 494 -27.44 -8.49 16.87
CA GLY A 494 -27.86 -9.55 17.78
C GLY A 494 -28.23 -10.87 17.08
N ILE A 495 -27.70 -11.12 15.87
CA ILE A 495 -27.89 -12.35 15.11
C ILE A 495 -26.66 -13.24 15.29
N LEU A 496 -26.84 -14.40 15.92
CA LEU A 496 -25.79 -15.41 16.04
C LEU A 496 -25.82 -16.33 14.82
N LEU A 497 -24.65 -16.62 14.26
CA LEU A 497 -24.53 -17.58 13.16
C LEU A 497 -24.74 -19.01 13.66
N PRO A 498 -25.28 -19.91 12.81
CA PRO A 498 -25.28 -21.33 13.12
C PRO A 498 -23.82 -21.79 13.30
N THR A 499 -23.55 -22.48 14.41
CA THR A 499 -22.25 -23.09 14.65
C THR A 499 -22.02 -24.15 13.58
N SER A 500 -20.93 -24.03 12.83
CA SER A 500 -20.55 -25.03 11.84
C SER A 500 -20.18 -26.32 12.57
N GLU A 501 -20.86 -27.43 12.26
CA GLU A 501 -20.42 -28.79 12.64
C GLU A 501 -19.12 -29.17 11.91
#